data_AF-A0A2T9YVC7-F1
#
_entry.id   AF-A0A2T9YVC7-F1
#
_cell.length_a   1.000
_cell.length_b   1.000
_cell.length_c   1.000
_cell.angle_alpha   90.00
_cell.angle_beta   90.00
_cell.angle_gamma   90.00
#
_symmetry.space_group_name_H-M   'P 1'
#
loop_
_entity.id
_entity.type
_entity.pdbx_description
1 polymer ?
#
loop_
_entity_poly.entity_id
_entity_poly.type
_entity_poly.pdbx_seq_one_letter_code
_entity_poly.pdbx_strand_id
1 'polypeptide(L)'
;MADFTVKDALSIRGTDPQNLFEKIVRTRIHDSLYWKEHCFGLNASGIIDKAIEINCIGGCYGDDLLNEDRICNTTLPRISKRSVLEDNGDLSPRVSALELEDASGSNDDSGNDEE
;
A
#
# COMPACT_ATOMS: atom_id res chain seq x y z
N MET A 1 -4.97 -28.34 -2.71
CA MET A 1 -3.83 -27.70 -2.03
C MET A 1 -4.06 -26.20 -2.09
N ALA A 2 -4.03 -25.50 -0.97
CA ALA A 2 -4.32 -24.06 -0.89
C ALA A 2 -3.19 -23.16 -1.42
N ASP A 3 -2.20 -23.76 -2.09
CA ASP A 3 -0.94 -23.11 -2.50
C ASP A 3 -0.90 -22.75 -3.99
N PHE A 4 -2.01 -22.93 -4.72
CA PHE A 4 -2.09 -22.61 -6.15
C PHE A 4 -2.83 -21.31 -6.37
N THR A 5 -2.28 -20.48 -7.27
CA THR A 5 -2.95 -19.27 -7.72
C THR A 5 -4.18 -19.66 -8.52
N VAL A 6 -5.28 -18.95 -8.31
CA VAL A 6 -6.50 -19.11 -9.10
C VAL A 6 -6.20 -18.89 -10.58
N LYS A 7 -6.82 -19.68 -11.46
CA LYS A 7 -6.45 -19.76 -12.89
C LYS A 7 -6.72 -18.48 -13.67
N ASP A 8 -7.64 -17.67 -13.17
CA ASP A 8 -8.05 -16.37 -13.70
C ASP A 8 -7.21 -15.22 -13.15
N ALA A 9 -6.22 -15.48 -12.29
CA ALA A 9 -5.34 -14.45 -11.78
C ALA A 9 -4.50 -13.84 -12.90
N LEU A 10 -4.44 -12.51 -12.91
CA LEU A 10 -3.53 -11.78 -13.78
C LEU A 10 -2.09 -12.00 -13.34
N SER A 11 -1.20 -12.18 -14.32
CA SER A 11 0.24 -12.18 -14.05
C SER A 11 0.70 -10.78 -13.69
N ILE A 12 1.50 -10.66 -12.62
CA ILE A 12 2.05 -9.40 -12.16
C ILE A 12 3.55 -9.43 -12.45
N ARG A 13 4.06 -8.41 -13.17
CA ARG A 13 5.48 -8.33 -13.59
C ARG A 13 5.95 -9.55 -14.42
N GLY A 14 5.04 -10.15 -15.19
CA GLY A 14 5.34 -11.32 -16.03
C GLY A 14 5.58 -12.61 -15.26
N THR A 15 5.27 -12.65 -13.96
CA THR A 15 5.34 -13.86 -13.13
C THR A 15 4.01 -14.12 -12.43
N ASP A 16 3.87 -15.31 -11.86
CA ASP A 16 2.75 -15.63 -10.98
C ASP A 16 2.76 -14.68 -9.77
N PRO A 17 1.60 -14.09 -9.38
CA PRO A 17 1.52 -13.15 -8.26
C PRO A 17 2.11 -13.66 -6.95
N GLN A 18 2.03 -14.96 -6.66
CA GLN A 18 2.63 -15.52 -5.45
C GLN A 18 4.16 -15.40 -5.48
N ASN A 19 4.78 -15.42 -6.66
CA ASN A 19 6.23 -15.35 -6.80
C ASN A 19 6.83 -13.98 -6.49
N LEU A 20 6.01 -12.98 -6.15
CA LEU A 20 6.50 -11.72 -5.58
C LEU A 20 7.21 -11.91 -4.24
N PHE A 21 6.84 -12.94 -3.48
CA PHE A 21 7.54 -13.35 -2.27
C PHE A 21 8.57 -14.43 -2.57
N GLU A 22 9.72 -14.36 -1.89
CA GLU A 22 10.73 -15.42 -1.95
C GLU A 22 10.16 -16.78 -1.51
N LYS A 23 10.62 -17.86 -2.13
CA LYS A 23 10.14 -19.22 -1.85
C LYS A 23 10.17 -19.58 -0.35
N ILE A 24 11.25 -19.21 0.35
CA ILE A 24 11.41 -19.49 1.78
C ILE A 24 10.34 -18.77 2.61
N VAL A 25 10.02 -17.52 2.25
CA VAL A 25 8.99 -16.72 2.95
C VAL A 25 7.62 -17.34 2.73
N ARG A 26 7.28 -17.74 1.50
CA ARG A 26 5.99 -18.40 1.21
C ARG A 26 5.81 -19.69 1.99
N THR A 27 6.84 -20.55 2.00
CA THR A 27 6.79 -21.78 2.79
C THR A 27 6.55 -21.49 4.27
N ARG A 28 7.24 -20.49 4.84
CA ARG A 28 7.01 -20.07 6.23
C ARG A 28 5.60 -19.53 6.48
N ILE A 29 5.03 -18.77 5.53
CA ILE A 29 3.66 -18.28 5.63
C ILE A 29 2.69 -19.47 5.62
N HIS A 30 2.82 -20.39 4.68
CA HIS A 30 1.93 -21.55 4.56
C HIS A 30 2.04 -22.49 5.76
N ASP A 31 3.22 -22.58 6.37
CA ASP A 31 3.45 -23.40 7.56
C ASP A 31 2.98 -22.77 8.86
N SER A 32 2.76 -21.45 8.87
CA SER A 32 2.32 -20.72 10.06
C SER A 32 0.96 -21.21 10.56
N LEU A 33 0.77 -21.16 11.88
CA LEU A 33 -0.49 -21.53 12.51
C LEU A 33 -1.64 -20.66 11.99
N TYR A 34 -1.41 -19.35 11.91
CA TYR A 34 -2.39 -18.38 11.43
C TYR A 34 -2.90 -18.73 10.02
N TRP A 35 -2.01 -19.09 9.09
CA TRP A 35 -2.43 -19.46 7.74
C TRP A 35 -3.31 -20.71 7.72
N LYS A 36 -2.92 -21.73 8.50
CA LYS A 36 -3.65 -23.01 8.57
C LYS A 36 -5.01 -22.87 9.24
N GLU A 37 -5.16 -21.99 10.21
CA GLU A 37 -6.42 -21.79 10.97
C GLU A 37 -7.36 -20.76 10.34
N HIS A 38 -6.81 -19.67 9.78
CA HIS A 38 -7.62 -18.51 9.35
C HIS A 38 -7.58 -18.22 7.84
N CYS A 39 -6.53 -18.64 7.13
CA CYS A 39 -6.39 -18.34 5.70
C CYS A 39 -6.79 -19.51 4.79
N PHE A 40 -7.02 -20.71 5.33
CA PHE A 40 -7.41 -21.87 4.53
C PHE A 40 -8.81 -21.68 3.91
N GLY A 41 -8.87 -21.59 2.58
CA GLY A 41 -10.13 -21.39 1.85
C GLY A 41 -10.74 -19.99 2.03
N LEU A 42 -9.93 -19.00 2.42
CA LEU A 42 -10.39 -17.64 2.62
C LEU A 42 -10.79 -16.98 1.28
N ASN A 43 -11.96 -16.37 1.27
CA ASN A 43 -12.49 -15.65 0.11
C ASN A 43 -12.23 -14.15 0.22
N ALA A 44 -12.38 -13.44 -0.91
CA ALA A 44 -12.23 -11.98 -0.97
C ALA A 44 -13.12 -11.20 0.02
N SER A 45 -14.27 -11.75 0.43
CA SER A 45 -15.11 -11.13 1.47
C SER A 45 -14.53 -11.28 2.87
N GLY A 46 -13.97 -12.44 3.21
CA GLY A 46 -13.50 -12.75 4.57
C GLY A 46 -12.11 -12.18 4.88
N ILE A 47 -11.36 -11.75 3.86
CA ILE A 47 -10.06 -11.12 4.07
C ILE A 47 -10.18 -9.79 4.83
N ILE A 48 -11.28 -9.07 4.65
CA ILE A 48 -11.53 -7.78 5.31
C ILE A 48 -11.69 -8.01 6.82
N ASP A 49 -12.47 -9.01 7.22
CA ASP A 49 -12.68 -9.35 8.63
C ASP A 49 -11.35 -9.67 9.31
N LYS A 50 -10.48 -10.41 8.63
CA LYS A 50 -9.14 -10.72 9.14
C LYS A 50 -8.18 -9.55 9.10
N ALA A 51 -8.28 -8.65 8.13
CA ALA A 51 -7.46 -7.46 8.07
C ALA A 51 -7.72 -6.50 9.23
N ILE A 52 -8.97 -6.39 9.69
CA ILE A 52 -9.35 -5.54 10.83
C ILE A 52 -8.73 -6.05 12.15
N GLU A 53 -8.59 -7.37 12.29
CA GLU A 53 -8.00 -7.99 13.49
C GLU A 53 -6.47 -7.79 13.60
N ILE A 54 -5.79 -7.41 12.51
CA ILE A 54 -4.33 -7.27 12.48
C ILE A 54 -3.92 -5.94 13.12
N ASN A 55 -3.14 -6.03 14.21
CA ASN A 55 -2.69 -4.86 14.98
C ASN A 55 -1.22 -4.45 14.72
N CYS A 56 -0.52 -5.11 13.81
CA CYS A 56 0.86 -4.79 13.50
C CYS A 56 1.18 -4.98 12.02
N ILE A 57 2.03 -4.08 11.51
CA ILE A 57 2.62 -4.18 10.17
C ILE A 57 4.11 -4.46 10.37
N GLY A 58 4.63 -5.47 9.68
CA GLY A 58 6.03 -5.86 9.80
C GLY A 58 6.95 -4.94 8.98
N GLY A 59 7.94 -4.32 9.63
CA GLY A 59 9.08 -3.72 8.94
C GLY A 59 8.79 -2.50 8.06
N CYS A 60 7.70 -1.77 8.31
CA CYS A 60 7.38 -0.51 7.63
C CYS A 60 7.15 0.59 8.67
N TYR A 61 7.73 1.77 8.45
CA TYR A 61 7.42 2.96 9.22
C TYR A 61 7.27 4.17 8.29
N GLY A 62 6.18 4.92 8.41
CA GLY A 62 5.97 6.17 7.66
C GLY A 62 5.94 5.97 6.13
N ASP A 63 6.84 6.68 5.43
CA ASP A 63 6.85 6.83 3.96
C ASP A 63 7.68 5.76 3.22
N ASP A 64 8.08 4.67 3.88
CA ASP A 64 8.96 3.65 3.29
C ASP A 64 8.43 3.13 1.95
N LEU A 65 7.10 2.93 1.80
CA LEU A 65 6.47 2.39 0.58
C LEU A 65 6.79 3.17 -0.69
N LEU A 66 7.07 4.46 -0.58
CA LEU A 66 7.34 5.32 -1.71
C LEU A 66 8.84 5.50 -2.00
N ASN A 67 9.70 5.17 -1.03
CA ASN A 67 11.11 5.53 -1.06
C ASN A 67 12.06 4.34 -1.05
N GLU A 68 11.64 3.21 -0.48
CA GLU A 68 12.46 2.02 -0.32
C GLU A 68 12.30 1.01 -1.47
N ASP A 69 13.36 0.27 -1.78
CA ASP A 69 13.34 -0.75 -2.83
C ASP A 69 12.69 -2.08 -2.34
N ARG A 70 12.59 -2.29 -1.02
CA ARG A 70 12.08 -3.54 -0.42
C ARG A 70 11.36 -3.30 0.91
N ILE A 71 10.16 -3.86 1.04
CA ILE A 71 9.29 -3.71 2.21
C ILE A 71 8.53 -5.01 2.49
N CYS A 72 8.26 -5.34 3.76
CA CYS A 72 7.52 -6.57 4.12
C CYS A 72 8.08 -7.83 3.43
N ASN A 73 9.40 -7.94 3.34
CA ASN A 73 10.12 -9.00 2.60
C ASN A 73 9.80 -9.11 1.09
N THR A 74 9.16 -8.10 0.50
CA THR A 74 8.79 -8.01 -0.91
C THR A 74 9.59 -6.92 -1.61
N THR A 75 10.09 -7.21 -2.81
CA THR A 75 10.76 -6.21 -3.65
C THR A 75 9.72 -5.39 -4.41
N LEU A 76 9.79 -4.07 -4.27
CA LEU A 76 8.89 -3.15 -4.96
C LEU A 76 9.31 -2.96 -6.42
N PRO A 77 8.37 -2.58 -7.32
CA PRO A 77 8.74 -2.24 -8.68
C PRO A 77 9.62 -0.98 -8.62
N ARG A 78 10.61 -0.89 -9.51
CA ARG A 78 11.35 0.37 -9.66
C ARG A 78 10.42 1.41 -10.27
N ILE A 79 10.12 2.43 -9.50
CA ILE A 79 9.33 3.59 -9.93
C ILE A 79 10.31 4.76 -10.12
N SER A 80 10.13 5.54 -11.19
CA SER A 80 10.90 6.76 -11.41
C SER A 80 10.67 7.72 -10.24
N LYS A 81 11.75 8.30 -9.71
CA LYS A 81 11.65 9.27 -8.61
C LYS A 81 10.69 10.41 -8.99
N ARG A 82 9.89 10.84 -8.01
CA ARG A 82 8.87 11.88 -8.23
C ARG A 82 9.43 13.15 -8.86
N SER A 83 10.58 13.65 -8.38
CA SER A 83 11.24 14.85 -8.93
C SER A 83 11.44 14.76 -10.44
N VAL A 84 11.83 13.59 -10.96
CA VAL A 84 12.05 13.38 -12.40
C VAL A 84 10.73 13.44 -13.17
N LEU A 85 9.64 12.93 -12.58
CA LEU A 85 8.31 12.99 -13.20
C LEU A 85 7.72 14.40 -13.15
N GLU A 86 8.04 15.19 -12.12
CA GLU A 86 7.68 16.61 -12.04
C GLU A 86 8.44 17.44 -13.07
N ASP A 87 9.74 17.20 -13.23
CA ASP A 87 10.59 17.86 -14.24
C ASP A 87 10.13 17.54 -15.67
N ASN A 88 9.68 16.30 -15.92
CA ASN A 88 9.13 15.87 -17.20
C ASN A 88 7.69 16.36 -17.46
N GLY A 89 7.02 16.92 -16.44
CA GLY A 89 5.62 17.33 -16.53
C GLY A 89 4.60 16.18 -16.48
N ASP A 90 5.04 14.96 -16.17
CA ASP A 90 4.18 13.78 -16.00
C ASP A 90 3.41 13.81 -14.67
N LEU A 91 3.93 14.53 -13.67
CA LEU A 91 3.30 14.72 -12.37
C LEU A 91 3.30 16.19 -11.95
N SER A 92 2.23 16.61 -11.29
CA SER A 92 2.20 17.91 -10.61
C SER A 92 2.95 17.86 -9.27
N PRO A 93 3.49 18.99 -8.79
CA PRO A 93 4.12 19.11 -7.48
C PRO A 93 3.23 18.54 -6.37
N ARG A 94 3.83 17.81 -5.42
CA ARG A 94 3.10 17.30 -4.25
C ARG A 94 2.61 18.46 -3.38
N VAL A 95 1.30 18.55 -3.17
CA VAL A 95 0.70 19.43 -2.15
C VAL A 95 0.50 18.63 -0.87
N SER A 96 1.04 19.12 0.25
CA SER A 96 0.86 18.47 1.55
C SER A 96 -0.50 18.79 2.14
N ALA A 97 -1.14 17.82 2.82
CA ALA A 97 -2.41 18.05 3.49
C ALA A 97 -2.33 19.18 4.54
N LEU A 98 -1.17 19.32 5.20
CA LEU A 98 -0.92 20.37 6.20
C LEU A 98 -0.96 21.79 5.58
N GLU A 99 -0.48 21.93 4.34
CA GLU A 99 -0.44 23.22 3.64
C GLU A 99 -1.84 23.68 3.19
N LEU A 100 -2.76 22.74 3.02
CA LEU A 100 -4.15 23.02 2.69
C LEU A 100 -4.98 23.48 3.91
N GLU A 101 -4.64 23.00 5.10
CA GLU A 101 -5.32 23.40 6.35
C GLU A 101 -5.02 24.86 6.70
N ASP A 102 -3.77 25.29 6.58
CA ASP A 102 -3.34 26.68 6.84
C ASP A 102 -4.01 27.71 5.90
N ALA A 103 -4.36 27.30 4.67
CA ALA A 103 -5.06 28.15 3.71
C ALA A 103 -6.58 28.30 4.00
N SER A 104 -7.15 27.39 4.80
CA SER A 104 -8.59 27.39 5.14
C SER A 104 -8.91 28.10 6.47
N GLY A 105 -7.89 28.50 7.24
CA GLY A 105 -8.03 29.06 8.59
C GLY A 105 -8.05 30.59 8.68
N SER A 106 -8.18 31.35 7.59
CA SER A 106 -8.16 32.83 7.65
C SER A 106 -8.96 33.49 6.53
N ASN A 107 -10.28 33.65 6.71
CA ASN A 107 -11.04 34.85 6.30
C ASN A 107 -12.53 34.71 6.68
N ASP A 108 -12.83 34.91 7.97
CA ASP A 108 -14.16 35.27 8.45
C ASP A 108 -14.00 36.48 9.40
N ASP A 109 -13.62 37.63 8.86
CA ASP A 109 -13.92 38.92 9.48
C ASP A 109 -13.70 40.07 8.49
N SER A 110 -14.78 40.62 7.94
CA SER A 110 -14.95 42.03 7.54
C SER A 110 -16.31 42.22 6.87
N GLY A 111 -17.38 42.13 7.65
CA GLY A 111 -18.68 42.72 7.27
C GLY A 111 -18.65 44.21 7.61
N ASN A 112 -18.12 45.03 6.71
CA ASN A 112 -18.25 46.48 6.78
C ASN A 112 -19.18 46.95 5.65
N ASP A 113 -20.47 47.00 5.94
CA ASP A 113 -21.43 47.83 5.21
C ASP A 113 -22.04 48.82 6.22
N GLU A 114 -21.35 49.94 6.41
CA GLU A 114 -22.00 51.20 6.81
C GLU A 114 -22.51 51.88 5.53
N GLU A 115 -23.83 51.85 5.30
CA GLU A 115 -24.63 53.00 4.80
C GLU A 115 -26.13 52.79 5.10
#